data_AF-A0A2A3IWH9-F1
#
_entry.id   AF-A0A2A3IWH9-F1
#
_cell.length_a   1.000
_cell.length_b   1.000
_cell.length_c   1.000
_cell.angle_alpha   90.00
_cell.angle_beta   90.00
_cell.angle_gamma   90.00
#
_symmetry.space_group_name_H-M   'P 1'
#
loop_
_entity.id
_entity.type
_entity.pdbx_description
1 polymer ?
#
loop_
_entity_poly.entity_id
_entity_poly.type
_entity_poly.pdbx_seq_one_letter_code
_entity_poly.pdbx_strand_id
1 'polypeptide(L)'
;MSDAAGLRGHAQEPSGVCLRATGGGDRTGAAGEIPTTPQASTACNKVGRMGDEATLRLAAVLGTEASEVLRAAASSRNREVDLAEPRWTAAGYTGARLAAVVERSRPPAPQRPRKYVVKVCPADGRRREGARHHAALEMSPADFAARHLVSMEGDPIGLPGGGELLLQNIAGASLARCRPMSEFAPADRALTAAAVARALTQDWTEESTWHLDELTVSGFLRDGLDATSAAAVTDLTDALGVDATLLDPGACWIETAEDGPHRPLVNPLALLDGSVVGRDDRVQFIAGLTHRDLHEDNVLVPRVDGRVEHESFRLVDLSTFDEAAPLSADLAMLAVSSIVRLLPAQTPAQNEALLHYLVDRTAAAAGDSPSDTTALVDAVRYAARPAFLQAEFEENWSEQLLLSLVATALLHLSFENVDAEARWWLLRLAAHAGTAFLESRGVHAPEVRRLIDRVAVTAVPRTRTSTSRPPQGAAEPLRVEDGFNRSLLVVVPGDDQDEASGAVRETVATAVRSFRAIGYESAGDVIVPLTGPQVPRDLIAQRLARTGPQDAVALYVTGVVERLEATRSRARQLVLHTPRSRPGTTAAPCR
;
A
#
# COMPACT_ATOMS: atom_id res chain seq x y z
N MET A 1 51.08 0.64 -37.05
CA MET A 1 52.37 0.95 -36.40
C MET A 1 52.20 0.70 -34.91
N SER A 2 52.95 -0.29 -34.41
CA SER A 2 53.22 -0.76 -33.03
C SER A 2 52.04 -0.91 -32.05
N ASP A 3 51.65 -2.11 -31.62
CA ASP A 3 52.36 -3.19 -30.86
C ASP A 3 52.38 -3.00 -29.33
N ALA A 4 51.91 -4.07 -28.66
CA ALA A 4 52.34 -4.71 -27.40
C ALA A 4 51.17 -4.95 -26.43
N ALA A 5 50.64 -6.19 -26.32
CA ALA A 5 51.11 -7.27 -25.42
C ALA A 5 50.98 -6.88 -23.93
N GLY A 6 50.19 -7.51 -23.05
CA GLY A 6 49.85 -8.92 -22.89
C GLY A 6 50.56 -9.44 -21.63
N LEU A 7 49.84 -9.99 -20.63
CA LEU A 7 50.41 -10.90 -19.63
C LEU A 7 49.31 -11.62 -18.80
N ARG A 8 49.38 -12.96 -18.83
CA ARG A 8 48.68 -13.93 -17.98
C ARG A 8 49.54 -14.25 -16.74
N GLY A 9 48.91 -14.71 -15.65
CA GLY A 9 49.53 -15.48 -14.56
C GLY A 9 48.45 -15.92 -13.57
N HIS A 10 47.96 -17.16 -13.65
CA HIS A 10 48.41 -18.38 -12.99
C HIS A 10 47.95 -18.56 -11.53
N ALA A 11 47.22 -19.67 -11.36
CA ALA A 11 46.66 -20.23 -10.14
C ALA A 11 47.71 -20.74 -9.14
N GLN A 12 47.30 -20.80 -7.86
CA GLN A 12 47.99 -21.58 -6.84
C GLN A 12 46.97 -22.17 -5.86
N GLU A 13 46.72 -23.47 -6.01
CA GLU A 13 46.19 -24.34 -4.95
C GLU A 13 47.27 -24.57 -3.88
N PRO A 14 46.84 -25.00 -2.67
CA PRO A 14 47.60 -26.06 -2.03
C PRO A 14 46.71 -27.23 -1.56
N SER A 15 47.16 -28.41 -1.99
CA SER A 15 47.24 -29.69 -1.29
C SER A 15 46.97 -29.61 0.23
N GLY A 16 46.17 -30.46 0.85
CA GLY A 16 46.27 -31.92 0.86
C GLY A 16 47.09 -32.39 2.07
N VAL A 17 46.44 -32.73 3.18
CA VAL A 17 47.03 -33.55 4.25
C VAL A 17 45.97 -34.51 4.80
N CYS A 18 46.26 -35.80 4.66
CA CYS A 18 45.54 -36.94 5.21
C CYS A 18 46.55 -37.68 6.10
N LEU A 19 46.26 -37.91 7.40
CA LEU A 19 47.00 -38.88 8.22
C LEU A 19 46.15 -39.42 9.39
N ARG A 20 45.82 -40.71 9.24
CA ARG A 20 45.83 -41.84 10.20
C ARG A 20 45.23 -41.74 11.61
N ALA A 21 44.40 -42.75 11.85
CA ALA A 21 44.02 -43.35 13.12
C ALA A 21 45.16 -44.10 13.83
N THR A 22 45.10 -44.18 15.16
CA THR A 22 45.59 -45.30 15.97
C THR A 22 44.94 -45.34 17.37
N GLY A 23 44.36 -46.50 17.72
CA GLY A 23 44.42 -47.17 19.03
C GLY A 23 43.57 -46.60 20.18
N GLY A 24 42.78 -47.35 20.93
CA GLY A 24 42.95 -48.73 21.38
C GLY A 24 43.24 -48.72 22.89
N GLY A 25 42.29 -49.15 23.72
CA GLY A 25 42.46 -49.17 25.18
C GLY A 25 41.22 -49.62 25.94
N ASP A 26 41.07 -50.94 26.06
CA ASP A 26 40.20 -51.64 27.02
C ASP A 26 40.52 -51.27 28.48
N ARG A 27 39.47 -51.16 29.31
CA ARG A 27 39.48 -51.64 30.71
C ARG A 27 38.07 -51.76 31.31
N THR A 28 37.67 -53.02 31.42
CA THR A 28 36.86 -53.69 32.46
C THR A 28 36.33 -52.88 33.66
N GLY A 29 35.00 -52.96 33.85
CA GLY A 29 34.40 -53.64 35.02
C GLY A 29 33.96 -52.79 36.21
N ALA A 30 32.64 -52.60 36.38
CA ALA A 30 31.95 -52.73 37.66
C ALA A 30 30.44 -52.83 37.43
N ALA A 31 29.84 -53.87 38.00
CA ALA A 31 28.41 -54.10 38.06
C ALA A 31 27.72 -53.10 39.01
N GLY A 32 26.53 -52.65 38.65
CA GLY A 32 25.70 -51.79 39.49
C GLY A 32 24.30 -51.66 38.89
N GLU A 33 23.40 -52.51 39.40
CA GLU A 33 21.95 -52.34 39.60
C GLU A 33 21.10 -51.65 38.51
N ILE A 34 20.09 -52.39 38.06
CA ILE A 34 18.99 -51.95 37.19
C ILE A 34 17.96 -51.20 38.05
N PRO A 35 17.62 -49.92 37.75
CA PRO A 35 16.31 -49.38 38.03
C PRO A 35 15.50 -49.34 36.74
N THR A 36 14.38 -50.03 36.80
CA THR A 36 13.26 -50.00 35.88
C THR A 36 12.74 -48.58 35.60
N THR A 37 12.21 -48.43 34.37
CA THR A 37 11.29 -47.40 33.83
C THR A 37 11.91 -46.16 33.16
N PRO A 38 11.72 -45.96 31.84
CA PRO A 38 12.09 -44.71 31.19
C PRO A 38 11.02 -43.64 31.43
N GLN A 39 11.42 -42.50 32.02
CA GLN A 39 10.69 -41.25 31.89
C GLN A 39 10.83 -40.73 30.45
N ALA A 40 10.13 -41.37 29.52
CA ALA A 40 9.86 -40.85 28.19
C ALA A 40 8.41 -40.35 28.16
N SER A 41 8.15 -39.06 28.36
CA SER A 41 6.84 -38.47 28.03
C SER A 41 6.78 -36.93 28.07
N THR A 42 7.59 -36.23 28.87
CA THR A 42 7.39 -34.76 29.02
C THR A 42 8.09 -33.92 27.95
N ALA A 43 9.27 -34.34 27.46
CA ALA A 43 9.98 -33.61 26.40
C ALA A 43 9.35 -33.79 25.01
N CYS A 44 8.85 -34.99 24.69
CA CYS A 44 8.21 -35.29 23.40
C CYS A 44 6.86 -34.57 23.26
N ASN A 45 6.08 -34.47 24.35
CA ASN A 45 4.83 -33.71 24.38
C ASN A 45 5.04 -32.19 24.26
N LYS A 46 6.18 -31.66 24.75
CA LYS A 46 6.48 -30.22 24.65
C LYS A 46 6.88 -29.82 23.22
N VAL A 47 7.62 -30.68 22.52
CA VAL A 47 8.02 -30.46 21.11
C VAL A 47 6.80 -30.51 20.17
N GLY A 48 5.87 -31.46 20.37
CA GLY A 48 4.61 -31.50 19.63
C GLY A 48 3.73 -30.26 19.86
N ARG A 49 3.57 -29.85 21.13
CA ARG A 49 2.73 -28.70 21.51
C ARG A 49 3.27 -27.36 21.02
N MET A 50 4.60 -27.18 20.97
CA MET A 50 5.23 -25.99 20.40
C MET A 50 5.09 -25.92 18.88
N GLY A 51 5.13 -27.07 18.19
CA GLY A 51 4.89 -27.16 16.75
C GLY A 51 3.48 -26.69 16.37
N ASP A 52 2.48 -27.08 17.15
CA ASP A 52 1.08 -26.70 16.92
C ASP A 52 0.84 -25.20 17.18
N GLU A 53 1.46 -24.63 18.22
CA GLU A 53 1.32 -23.20 18.54
C GLU A 53 2.01 -22.29 17.51
N ALA A 54 3.20 -22.63 17.03
CA ALA A 54 3.86 -21.89 15.94
C ALA A 54 3.03 -21.94 14.65
N THR A 55 2.39 -23.08 14.36
CA THR A 55 1.51 -23.25 13.21
C THR A 55 0.32 -22.28 13.27
N LEU A 56 -0.36 -22.26 14.41
CA LEU A 56 -1.53 -21.40 14.61
C LEU A 56 -1.17 -19.91 14.52
N ARG A 57 0.01 -19.52 15.04
CA ARG A 57 0.50 -18.14 14.99
C ARG A 57 0.79 -17.68 13.56
N LEU A 58 1.51 -18.49 12.77
CA LEU A 58 1.78 -18.16 11.36
C LEU A 58 0.48 -18.10 10.54
N ALA A 59 -0.42 -19.07 10.72
CA ALA A 59 -1.69 -19.12 10.00
C ALA A 59 -2.60 -17.93 10.31
N ALA A 60 -2.59 -17.42 11.55
CA ALA A 60 -3.36 -16.24 11.93
C ALA A 60 -2.93 -14.97 11.19
N VAL A 61 -1.64 -14.87 10.79
CA VAL A 61 -1.08 -13.70 10.12
C VAL A 61 -1.09 -13.86 8.60
N LEU A 62 -0.51 -14.96 8.10
CA LEU A 62 -0.30 -15.20 6.67
C LEU A 62 -1.51 -15.87 6.00
N GLY A 63 -2.40 -16.47 6.78
CA GLY A 63 -3.42 -17.40 6.30
C GLY A 63 -2.94 -18.85 6.34
N THR A 64 -3.89 -19.79 6.46
CA THR A 64 -3.61 -21.23 6.61
C THR A 64 -2.78 -21.77 5.46
N GLU A 65 -3.20 -21.53 4.22
CA GLU A 65 -2.52 -22.01 3.01
C GLU A 65 -1.07 -21.53 2.92
N ALA A 66 -0.86 -20.21 3.03
CA ALA A 66 0.47 -19.61 2.99
C ALA A 66 1.40 -20.13 4.10
N SER A 67 0.86 -20.28 5.31
CA SER A 67 1.60 -20.85 6.45
C SER A 67 2.02 -22.31 6.21
N GLU A 68 1.12 -23.14 5.69
CA GLU A 68 1.40 -24.54 5.37
C GLU A 68 2.48 -24.68 4.30
N VAL A 69 2.35 -23.93 3.20
CA VAL A 69 3.32 -23.92 2.09
C VAL A 69 4.69 -23.43 2.56
N LEU A 70 4.76 -22.33 3.31
CA LEU A 70 6.01 -21.80 3.85
C LEU A 70 6.71 -22.82 4.76
N ARG A 71 5.95 -23.51 5.62
CA ARG A 71 6.50 -24.53 6.53
C ARG A 71 6.95 -25.78 5.78
N ALA A 72 6.22 -26.20 4.74
CA ALA A 72 6.64 -27.30 3.88
C ALA A 72 7.95 -26.95 3.17
N ALA A 73 8.08 -25.74 2.62
CA ALA A 73 9.28 -25.25 1.96
C ALA A 73 10.48 -25.08 2.92
N ALA A 74 10.26 -24.70 4.18
CA ALA A 74 11.32 -24.71 5.20
C ALA A 74 11.71 -26.16 5.56
N SER A 75 10.72 -27.05 5.75
CA SER A 75 10.96 -28.44 6.14
C SER A 75 11.71 -29.23 5.08
N SER A 76 11.47 -29.01 3.78
CA SER A 76 12.21 -29.65 2.69
C SER A 76 13.70 -29.29 2.70
N ARG A 77 14.07 -28.14 3.29
CA ARG A 77 15.45 -27.68 3.50
C ARG A 77 16.03 -28.08 4.87
N ASN A 78 15.36 -28.98 5.60
CA ASN A 78 15.66 -29.35 6.99
C ASN A 78 15.68 -28.14 7.96
N ARG A 79 14.72 -27.25 7.78
CA ARG A 79 14.56 -26.03 8.59
C ARG A 79 13.18 -25.96 9.24
N GLU A 80 13.08 -25.09 10.22
CA GLU A 80 11.85 -24.66 10.86
C GLU A 80 11.67 -23.15 10.65
N VAL A 81 10.43 -22.69 10.58
CA VAL A 81 10.08 -21.28 10.40
C VAL A 81 9.05 -20.88 11.44
N ASP A 82 9.22 -19.71 12.03
CA ASP A 82 8.29 -19.10 12.99
C ASP A 82 8.25 -17.59 12.77
N LEU A 83 7.27 -16.91 13.35
CA LEU A 83 7.25 -15.45 13.38
C LEU A 83 8.49 -14.92 14.10
N ALA A 84 9.05 -13.84 13.57
CA ALA A 84 10.15 -13.16 14.22
C ALA A 84 9.70 -12.45 15.50
N GLU A 85 10.59 -12.37 16.48
CA GLU A 85 10.41 -11.52 17.66
C GLU A 85 11.42 -10.34 17.61
N PRO A 86 11.02 -9.10 17.95
CA PRO A 86 9.63 -8.68 18.17
C PRO A 86 8.79 -8.87 16.90
N ARG A 87 7.50 -9.19 17.10
CA ARG A 87 6.56 -9.39 15.99
C ARG A 87 6.46 -8.15 15.12
N TRP A 88 6.44 -8.39 13.81
CA TRP A 88 6.24 -7.35 12.81
C TRP A 88 5.35 -7.91 11.71
N THR A 89 4.28 -7.17 11.41
CA THR A 89 3.32 -7.48 10.37
C THR A 89 2.90 -6.19 9.69
N ALA A 90 2.61 -6.26 8.40
CA ALA A 90 2.03 -5.15 7.64
C ALA A 90 1.01 -5.68 6.64
N ALA A 91 0.15 -4.81 6.14
CA ALA A 91 -0.78 -5.12 5.06
C ALA A 91 -0.66 -4.04 3.98
N GLY A 92 -0.64 -4.45 2.71
CA GLY A 92 -0.64 -3.54 1.56
C GLY A 92 -2.05 -3.25 1.07
N TYR A 93 -2.21 -2.18 0.27
CA TYR A 93 -3.48 -1.81 -0.36
C TYR A 93 -4.01 -2.88 -1.34
N THR A 94 -3.12 -3.73 -1.87
CA THR A 94 -3.44 -4.84 -2.77
C THR A 94 -3.97 -6.09 -2.06
N GLY A 95 -4.24 -6.02 -0.74
CA GLY A 95 -4.62 -7.16 0.08
C GLY A 95 -3.46 -8.11 0.41
N ALA A 96 -2.24 -7.76 -0.02
CA ALA A 96 -1.03 -8.48 0.35
C ALA A 96 -0.80 -8.43 1.86
N ARG A 97 -0.37 -9.55 2.44
CA ARG A 97 -0.05 -9.67 3.87
C ARG A 97 1.44 -9.87 4.04
N LEU A 98 2.05 -9.09 4.94
CA LEU A 98 3.47 -9.14 5.19
C LEU A 98 3.72 -9.56 6.64
N ALA A 99 4.70 -10.43 6.86
CA ALA A 99 5.17 -10.78 8.20
C ALA A 99 6.67 -11.03 8.22
N ALA A 100 7.33 -10.60 9.30
CA ALA A 100 8.72 -10.98 9.54
C ALA A 100 8.77 -12.39 10.12
N VAL A 101 9.60 -13.25 9.54
CA VAL A 101 9.79 -14.63 10.00
C VAL A 101 11.26 -14.90 10.29
N VAL A 102 11.52 -15.88 11.16
CA VAL A 102 12.85 -16.43 11.42
C VAL A 102 12.87 -17.90 11.01
N GLU A 103 13.84 -18.25 10.19
CA GLU A 103 14.10 -19.62 9.76
C GLU A 103 15.35 -20.16 10.47
N ARG A 104 15.25 -21.35 11.07
CA ARG A 104 16.33 -22.01 11.82
C ARG A 104 16.58 -23.42 11.30
N SER A 105 17.83 -23.87 11.29
CA SER A 105 18.14 -25.27 10.97
C SER A 105 17.71 -26.19 12.09
N ARG A 106 17.18 -27.37 11.71
CA ARG A 106 16.96 -28.44 12.68
C ARG A 106 18.29 -29.12 13.04
N PRO A 107 18.48 -29.58 14.28
CA PRO A 107 19.60 -30.43 14.64
C PRO A 107 19.71 -31.65 13.70
N PRO A 108 20.93 -32.19 13.47
CA PRO A 108 22.18 -31.89 14.16
C PRO A 108 23.08 -30.86 13.44
N ALA A 109 22.66 -30.26 12.32
CA ALA A 109 23.49 -29.37 11.51
C ALA A 109 23.06 -27.90 11.70
N PRO A 110 23.52 -27.21 12.76
CA PRO A 110 23.16 -25.82 12.99
C PRO A 110 23.77 -24.93 11.90
N GLN A 111 22.93 -24.36 11.05
CA GLN A 111 23.29 -23.22 10.22
C GLN A 111 22.80 -21.93 10.89
N ARG A 112 23.41 -20.80 10.52
CA ARG A 112 23.00 -19.49 11.04
C ARG A 112 21.52 -19.24 10.74
N PRO A 113 20.70 -18.86 11.73
CA PRO A 113 19.31 -18.47 11.51
C PRO A 113 19.22 -17.33 10.48
N ARG A 114 18.18 -17.37 9.66
CA ARG A 114 17.85 -16.32 8.69
C ARG A 114 16.58 -15.59 9.12
N LYS A 115 16.51 -14.29 8.86
CA LYS A 115 15.33 -13.48 9.14
C LYS A 115 14.98 -12.68 7.89
N TYR A 116 13.74 -12.79 7.44
CA TYR A 116 13.25 -12.17 6.22
C TYR A 116 11.76 -11.80 6.37
N VAL A 117 11.26 -10.97 5.47
CA VAL A 117 9.84 -10.63 5.35
C VAL A 117 9.20 -11.59 4.35
N VAL A 118 8.06 -12.17 4.70
CA VAL A 118 7.22 -12.95 3.79
C VAL A 118 6.08 -12.06 3.33
N LYS A 119 5.98 -11.79 2.02
CA LYS A 119 4.84 -11.14 1.38
C LYS A 119 3.97 -12.20 0.71
N VAL A 120 2.71 -12.30 1.14
CA VAL A 120 1.69 -13.17 0.53
C VAL A 120 1.00 -12.40 -0.58
N CYS A 121 1.21 -12.82 -1.83
CA CYS A 121 0.64 -12.20 -3.01
C CYS A 121 -0.57 -13.03 -3.48
N PRO A 122 -1.78 -12.43 -3.57
CA PRO A 122 -2.98 -13.16 -3.96
C PRO A 122 -2.96 -13.57 -5.44
N ALA A 123 -3.79 -14.56 -5.78
CA ALA A 123 -4.01 -15.02 -7.15
C ALA A 123 -4.95 -14.07 -7.91
N ASP A 124 -4.58 -12.81 -8.09
CA ASP A 124 -5.43 -11.84 -8.79
C ASP A 124 -5.24 -11.85 -10.31
N GLY A 125 -4.38 -12.73 -10.83
CA GLY A 125 -4.10 -12.93 -12.25
C GLY A 125 -3.44 -11.74 -12.93
N ARG A 126 -3.09 -10.67 -12.18
CA ARG A 126 -2.71 -9.39 -12.77
C ARG A 126 -1.22 -9.08 -12.68
N ARG A 127 -0.42 -9.74 -11.82
CA ARG A 127 1.04 -9.52 -11.76
C ARG A 127 1.78 -10.77 -11.31
N ARG A 128 2.78 -11.21 -12.09
CA ARG A 128 3.84 -12.11 -11.60
C ARG A 128 4.81 -11.26 -10.78
N GLU A 129 4.41 -10.86 -9.58
CA GLU A 129 5.20 -9.97 -8.72
C GLU A 129 6.62 -10.51 -8.54
N GLY A 130 6.76 -11.81 -8.26
CA GLY A 130 8.08 -12.44 -8.14
C GLY A 130 8.93 -12.29 -9.39
N ALA A 131 8.36 -12.51 -10.58
CA ALA A 131 9.10 -12.39 -11.85
C ALA A 131 9.57 -10.95 -12.11
N ARG A 132 8.73 -9.94 -11.82
CA ARG A 132 9.10 -8.52 -11.97
C ARG A 132 10.13 -8.08 -10.96
N HIS A 133 10.05 -8.57 -9.72
CA HIS A 133 11.08 -8.33 -8.70
C HIS A 133 12.43 -8.92 -9.15
N HIS A 134 12.43 -10.15 -9.67
CA HIS A 134 13.65 -10.76 -10.21
C HIS A 134 14.20 -9.98 -11.39
N ALA A 135 13.36 -9.59 -12.35
CA ALA A 135 13.76 -8.76 -13.48
C ALA A 135 14.38 -7.43 -13.00
N ALA A 136 13.78 -6.77 -12.01
CA ALA A 136 14.34 -5.56 -11.42
C ALA A 136 15.74 -5.80 -10.85
N LEU A 137 15.96 -6.88 -10.12
CA LEU A 137 17.28 -7.19 -9.55
C LEU A 137 18.32 -7.58 -10.60
N GLU A 138 17.91 -8.28 -11.67
CA GLU A 138 18.80 -8.77 -12.72
C GLU A 138 19.20 -7.67 -13.71
N MET A 139 18.27 -6.80 -14.06
CA MET A 139 18.45 -5.77 -15.09
C MET A 139 19.04 -4.47 -14.56
N SER A 140 18.88 -4.21 -13.25
CA SER A 140 19.45 -3.02 -12.63
C SER A 140 20.98 -3.10 -12.55
N PRO A 141 21.69 -1.96 -12.65
CA PRO A 141 23.11 -1.90 -12.31
C PRO A 141 23.38 -2.54 -10.96
N ALA A 142 24.41 -3.39 -10.87
CA ALA A 142 24.66 -4.21 -9.68
C ALA A 142 24.81 -3.37 -8.40
N ASP A 143 25.48 -2.21 -8.51
CA ASP A 143 25.66 -1.28 -7.39
C ASP A 143 24.35 -0.59 -6.99
N PHE A 144 23.49 -0.26 -7.95
CA PHE A 144 22.16 0.28 -7.66
C PHE A 144 21.28 -0.78 -6.99
N ALA A 145 21.22 -2.00 -7.54
CA ALA A 145 20.44 -3.10 -6.99
C ALA A 145 20.85 -3.42 -5.54
N ALA A 146 22.15 -3.52 -5.26
CA ALA A 146 22.67 -3.81 -3.92
C ALA A 146 22.38 -2.68 -2.91
N ARG A 147 22.45 -1.43 -3.36
CA ARG A 147 22.26 -0.25 -2.49
C ARG A 147 20.81 0.17 -2.34
N HIS A 148 19.94 -0.05 -3.31
CA HIS A 148 18.62 0.59 -3.34
C HIS A 148 17.48 -0.37 -3.57
N LEU A 149 17.69 -1.60 -4.06
CA LEU A 149 16.59 -2.56 -4.20
C LEU A 149 16.56 -3.53 -3.02
N VAL A 150 15.36 -3.88 -2.55
CA VAL A 150 15.21 -4.98 -1.61
C VAL A 150 15.50 -6.30 -2.33
N SER A 151 16.47 -7.08 -1.85
CA SER A 151 16.81 -8.38 -2.45
C SER A 151 15.85 -9.48 -2.01
N MET A 152 15.71 -10.53 -2.83
CA MET A 152 14.95 -11.73 -2.52
C MET A 152 15.81 -12.80 -1.82
N GLU A 153 15.19 -13.58 -0.94
CA GLU A 153 15.74 -14.77 -0.27
C GLU A 153 15.24 -16.02 -1.01
N GLY A 154 15.92 -16.36 -2.11
CA GLY A 154 15.54 -17.49 -2.98
C GLY A 154 14.36 -17.15 -3.91
N ASP A 155 13.82 -18.21 -4.54
CA ASP A 155 12.76 -18.08 -5.55
C ASP A 155 11.36 -17.94 -4.90
N PRO A 156 10.41 -17.25 -5.58
CA PRO A 156 9.00 -17.23 -5.21
C PRO A 156 8.43 -18.63 -5.01
N ILE A 157 7.58 -18.79 -3.99
CA ILE A 157 6.93 -20.06 -3.69
C ILE A 157 5.46 -19.99 -4.11
N GLY A 158 5.08 -20.75 -5.13
CA GLY A 158 3.69 -20.82 -5.58
C GLY A 158 2.73 -21.37 -4.51
N LEU A 159 1.55 -20.79 -4.43
CA LEU A 159 0.44 -21.24 -3.60
C LEU A 159 -0.55 -22.07 -4.42
N PRO A 160 -1.19 -23.11 -3.85
CA PRO A 160 -2.21 -23.91 -4.54
C PRO A 160 -3.35 -23.09 -5.17
N GLY A 161 -3.74 -21.98 -4.53
CA GLY A 161 -4.75 -21.05 -5.03
C GLY A 161 -4.30 -20.17 -6.21
N GLY A 162 -3.06 -20.31 -6.69
CA GLY A 162 -2.49 -19.53 -7.80
C GLY A 162 -1.77 -18.23 -7.39
N GLY A 163 -1.65 -17.98 -6.07
CA GLY A 163 -0.87 -16.86 -5.53
C GLY A 163 0.60 -17.25 -5.34
N GLU A 164 1.39 -16.35 -4.77
CA GLU A 164 2.83 -16.57 -4.53
C GLU A 164 3.26 -16.05 -3.15
N LEU A 165 4.28 -16.67 -2.57
CA LEU A 165 5.02 -16.13 -1.43
C LEU A 165 6.34 -15.55 -1.91
N LEU A 166 6.59 -14.30 -1.56
CA LEU A 166 7.88 -13.65 -1.78
C LEU A 166 8.62 -13.59 -0.46
N LEU A 167 9.88 -14.04 -0.48
CA LEU A 167 10.76 -14.00 0.68
C LEU A 167 11.73 -12.84 0.45
N GLN A 168 11.53 -11.73 1.15
CA GLN A 168 12.30 -10.50 0.96
C GLN A 168 13.28 -10.29 2.11
N ASN A 169 14.52 -9.94 1.81
CA ASN A 169 15.46 -9.53 2.84
C ASN A 169 14.96 -8.27 3.55
N ILE A 170 15.29 -8.15 4.83
CA ILE A 170 14.91 -6.95 5.60
C ILE A 170 15.69 -5.75 5.05
N ALA A 171 14.98 -4.79 4.46
CA ALA A 171 15.54 -3.53 3.99
C ALA A 171 16.37 -2.83 5.09
N GLY A 172 17.57 -2.36 4.74
CA GLY A 172 18.50 -1.72 5.69
C GLY A 172 18.88 -2.59 6.91
N ALA A 173 18.71 -3.91 6.81
CA ALA A 173 18.97 -4.90 7.85
C ALA A 173 18.21 -4.69 9.18
N SER A 174 17.18 -3.84 9.22
CA SER A 174 16.40 -3.61 10.45
C SER A 174 14.98 -3.08 10.20
N LEU A 175 13.98 -3.88 10.57
CA LEU A 175 12.57 -3.47 10.60
C LEU A 175 12.27 -2.41 11.67
N ALA A 176 13.15 -2.25 12.67
CA ALA A 176 12.98 -1.26 13.72
C ALA A 176 13.51 0.12 13.31
N ARG A 177 14.55 0.15 12.46
CA ARG A 177 15.25 1.38 12.07
C ARG A 177 14.81 1.90 10.70
N CYS A 178 14.32 1.05 9.82
CA CYS A 178 13.78 1.49 8.53
C CYS A 178 12.30 1.86 8.68
N ARG A 179 11.94 3.02 8.12
CA ARG A 179 10.57 3.51 8.03
C ARG A 179 10.27 3.97 6.61
N PRO A 180 9.01 3.86 6.14
CA PRO A 180 8.58 4.49 4.90
C PRO A 180 8.84 5.99 4.90
N MET A 181 9.10 6.58 3.74
CA MET A 181 9.42 8.00 3.60
C MET A 181 8.29 8.89 4.14
N SER A 182 7.05 8.45 3.99
CA SER A 182 5.84 9.14 4.45
C SER A 182 5.78 9.37 5.96
N GLU A 183 6.52 8.60 6.77
CA GLU A 183 6.54 8.72 8.23
C GLU A 183 7.52 9.80 8.73
N PHE A 184 8.31 10.41 7.84
CA PHE A 184 9.27 11.44 8.22
C PHE A 184 8.68 12.86 8.15
N ALA A 185 9.37 13.80 8.80
CA ALA A 185 9.00 15.21 8.75
C ALA A 185 9.13 15.75 7.31
N PRO A 186 8.38 16.82 6.94
CA PRO A 186 8.39 17.37 5.58
C PRO A 186 9.79 17.67 5.01
N ALA A 187 10.69 18.25 5.83
CA ALA A 187 12.06 18.52 5.42
C ALA A 187 12.85 17.24 5.08
N ASP A 188 12.73 16.19 5.91
CA ASP A 188 13.38 14.90 5.66
C ASP A 188 12.79 14.20 4.43
N ARG A 189 11.47 14.35 4.20
CA ARG A 189 10.79 13.85 3.00
C ARG A 189 11.35 14.51 1.74
N ALA A 190 11.47 15.83 1.72
CA ALA A 190 12.03 16.56 0.58
C ALA A 190 13.49 16.15 0.29
N LEU A 191 14.33 16.03 1.33
CA LEU A 191 15.72 15.58 1.18
C LEU A 191 15.82 14.14 0.68
N THR A 192 14.97 13.25 1.18
CA THR A 192 14.90 11.86 0.71
C THR A 192 14.41 11.79 -0.73
N ALA A 193 13.35 12.52 -1.08
CA ALA A 193 12.84 12.59 -2.45
C ALA A 193 13.91 13.10 -3.43
N ALA A 194 14.74 14.06 -3.02
CA ALA A 194 15.89 14.50 -3.80
C ALA A 194 16.92 13.39 -3.99
N ALA A 195 17.25 12.65 -2.93
CA ALA A 195 18.20 11.54 -2.98
C ALA A 195 17.69 10.41 -3.88
N VAL A 196 16.41 10.05 -3.76
CA VAL A 196 15.75 9.07 -4.63
C VAL A 196 15.80 9.53 -6.07
N ALA A 197 15.27 10.72 -6.38
CA ALA A 197 15.23 11.23 -7.75
C ALA A 197 16.62 11.28 -8.40
N ARG A 198 17.66 11.70 -7.67
CA ARG A 198 19.05 11.64 -8.18
C ARG A 198 19.49 10.21 -8.45
N ALA A 199 19.26 9.29 -7.53
CA ALA A 199 19.66 7.90 -7.71
C ALA A 199 18.93 7.25 -8.90
N LEU A 200 17.65 7.53 -9.15
CA LEU A 200 16.94 7.02 -10.33
C LEU A 200 17.55 7.55 -11.64
N THR A 201 17.84 8.85 -11.70
CA THR A 201 18.24 9.53 -12.94
C THR A 201 19.74 9.48 -13.21
N GLN A 202 20.56 9.18 -12.21
CA GLN A 202 22.04 9.14 -12.32
C GLN A 202 22.61 7.74 -12.11
N ASP A 203 22.07 6.97 -11.16
CA ASP A 203 22.66 5.68 -10.76
C ASP A 203 21.89 4.48 -11.31
N TRP A 204 20.57 4.56 -11.44
CA TRP A 204 19.76 3.47 -11.99
C TRP A 204 19.80 3.43 -13.52
N THR A 205 19.88 4.61 -14.13
CA THR A 205 19.87 4.79 -15.58
C THR A 205 21.30 5.01 -16.09
N GLU A 206 21.98 3.91 -16.45
CA GLU A 206 23.27 3.98 -17.16
C GLU A 206 23.07 4.30 -18.65
N GLU A 207 24.09 4.83 -19.33
CA GLU A 207 24.02 5.19 -20.77
C GLU A 207 23.61 4.02 -21.67
N SER A 208 23.91 2.78 -21.29
CA SER A 208 23.53 1.57 -22.02
C SER A 208 22.12 1.05 -21.72
N THR A 209 21.42 1.63 -20.74
CA THR A 209 20.12 1.11 -20.27
C THR A 209 18.94 1.92 -20.76
N TRP A 210 19.15 3.16 -21.19
CA TRP A 210 18.09 3.97 -21.78
C TRP A 210 18.09 3.87 -23.30
N HIS A 211 16.92 4.09 -23.90
CA HIS A 211 16.76 4.22 -25.34
C HIS A 211 15.62 5.19 -25.65
N LEU A 212 15.58 5.69 -26.88
CA LEU A 212 14.44 6.44 -27.36
C LEU A 212 13.38 5.44 -27.86
N ASP A 213 12.17 5.57 -27.36
CA ASP A 213 11.00 4.83 -27.82
C ASP A 213 9.89 5.80 -28.20
N GLU A 214 8.81 5.31 -28.81
CA GLU A 214 7.77 6.12 -29.40
C GLU A 214 6.39 5.49 -29.27
N LEU A 215 5.49 6.19 -28.59
CA LEU A 215 4.09 5.81 -28.46
C LEU A 215 3.19 6.89 -29.08
N THR A 216 1.94 6.54 -29.37
CA THR A 216 0.94 7.59 -29.56
C THR A 216 0.71 8.30 -28.22
N VAL A 217 0.31 9.58 -28.22
CA VAL A 217 0.01 10.32 -26.98
C VAL A 217 -1.01 9.55 -26.14
N SER A 218 -2.06 9.05 -26.78
CA SER A 218 -3.07 8.21 -26.13
C SER A 218 -2.52 6.86 -25.65
N GLY A 219 -1.56 6.27 -26.37
CA GLY A 219 -0.86 5.05 -25.96
C GLY A 219 0.01 5.26 -24.73
N PHE A 220 0.74 6.37 -24.67
CA PHE A 220 1.56 6.77 -23.52
C PHE A 220 0.69 6.92 -22.26
N LEU A 221 -0.44 7.62 -22.37
CA LEU A 221 -1.33 7.83 -21.22
C LEU A 221 -2.01 6.53 -20.76
N ARG A 222 -2.38 5.64 -21.69
CA ARG A 222 -2.97 4.32 -21.36
C ARG A 222 -1.96 3.41 -20.68
N ASP A 223 -0.73 3.35 -21.19
CA ASP A 223 0.35 2.60 -20.54
C ASP A 223 0.51 3.07 -19.08
N GLY A 224 0.59 4.38 -18.84
CA GLY A 224 0.66 4.92 -17.48
C GLY A 224 -0.47 4.48 -16.54
N LEU A 225 -1.68 4.21 -17.05
CA LEU A 225 -2.83 3.72 -16.29
C LEU A 225 -2.84 2.19 -16.08
N ASP A 226 -2.25 1.42 -17.00
CA ASP A 226 -2.12 -0.04 -16.91
C ASP A 226 -1.19 -0.46 -15.75
N ALA A 227 -0.34 0.44 -15.27
CA ALA A 227 0.55 0.25 -14.14
C ALA A 227 -0.16 -0.20 -12.84
N THR A 228 -1.49 -0.09 -12.72
CA THR A 228 -2.25 -0.52 -11.52
C THR A 228 -3.55 -1.28 -11.82
N SER A 229 -3.79 -1.64 -13.10
CA SER A 229 -5.01 -2.32 -13.58
C SER A 229 -6.28 -1.45 -13.71
N ALA A 230 -6.16 -0.12 -13.65
CA ALA A 230 -7.27 0.81 -13.90
C ALA A 230 -7.83 0.67 -15.35
N ALA A 231 -6.97 0.39 -16.32
CA ALA A 231 -7.35 0.22 -17.73
C ALA A 231 -7.99 -1.14 -18.08
N ALA A 232 -8.03 -2.09 -17.15
CA ALA A 232 -8.79 -3.34 -17.30
C ALA A 232 -10.30 -3.17 -16.97
N VAL A 233 -10.76 -1.96 -16.67
CA VAL A 233 -12.16 -1.66 -16.35
C VAL A 233 -12.89 -1.22 -17.61
N THR A 234 -14.04 -1.85 -17.88
CA THR A 234 -14.87 -1.61 -19.07
C THR A 234 -15.53 -0.22 -19.08
N ASP A 235 -15.60 0.43 -17.92
CA ASP A 235 -16.14 1.78 -17.74
C ASP A 235 -15.08 2.70 -17.09
N LEU A 236 -14.47 3.56 -17.91
CA LEU A 236 -13.46 4.51 -17.49
C LEU A 236 -14.02 5.58 -16.53
N THR A 237 -15.30 5.93 -16.65
CA THR A 237 -15.92 6.96 -15.79
C THR A 237 -16.09 6.46 -14.38
N ASP A 238 -16.59 5.24 -14.22
CA ASP A 238 -16.69 4.59 -12.92
C ASP A 238 -15.30 4.29 -12.35
N ALA A 239 -14.33 3.90 -13.19
CA ALA A 239 -12.96 3.63 -12.76
C ALA A 239 -12.24 4.86 -12.20
N LEU A 240 -12.43 6.02 -12.82
CA LEU A 240 -11.79 7.27 -12.42
C LEU A 240 -12.67 8.11 -11.46
N GLY A 241 -13.93 7.73 -11.26
CA GLY A 241 -14.89 8.52 -10.49
C GLY A 241 -15.11 9.91 -11.08
N VAL A 242 -15.37 9.96 -12.39
CA VAL A 242 -15.58 11.20 -13.16
C VAL A 242 -16.95 11.17 -13.84
N ASP A 243 -17.53 12.34 -14.08
CA ASP A 243 -18.83 12.46 -14.74
C ASP A 243 -18.74 12.03 -16.22
N ALA A 244 -19.73 11.24 -16.67
CA ALA A 244 -19.77 10.69 -18.01
C ALA A 244 -19.76 11.75 -19.11
N THR A 245 -20.20 12.97 -18.81
CA THR A 245 -20.21 14.07 -19.76
C THR A 245 -18.81 14.61 -20.08
N LEU A 246 -17.79 14.25 -19.30
CA LEU A 246 -16.39 14.45 -19.67
C LEU A 246 -15.92 13.50 -20.77
N LEU A 247 -16.70 12.47 -21.13
CA LEU A 247 -16.43 11.63 -22.30
C LEU A 247 -17.20 12.08 -23.54
N ASP A 248 -17.99 13.16 -23.46
CA ASP A 248 -18.73 13.65 -24.61
C ASP A 248 -17.76 14.15 -25.69
N PRO A 249 -17.97 13.82 -26.99
CA PRO A 249 -17.09 14.28 -28.07
C PRO A 249 -16.97 15.82 -28.18
N GLY A 250 -17.94 16.56 -27.63
CA GLY A 250 -17.90 18.03 -27.57
C GLY A 250 -17.12 18.59 -26.37
N ALA A 251 -16.64 17.74 -25.46
CA ALA A 251 -15.94 18.12 -24.24
C ALA A 251 -14.40 18.02 -24.38
N CYS A 252 -13.84 18.07 -25.58
CA CYS A 252 -12.38 18.01 -25.80
C CYS A 252 -11.60 19.11 -25.06
N TRP A 253 -12.26 20.25 -24.84
CA TRP A 253 -11.72 21.39 -24.12
C TRP A 253 -12.71 21.82 -23.04
N ILE A 254 -12.18 22.16 -21.88
CA ILE A 254 -12.94 22.48 -20.67
C ILE A 254 -12.52 23.84 -20.11
N GLU A 255 -13.40 24.44 -19.31
CA GLU A 255 -13.11 25.59 -18.46
C GLU A 255 -13.56 25.30 -17.03
N THR A 256 -12.87 25.88 -16.06
CA THR A 256 -13.27 25.82 -14.65
C THR A 256 -13.43 27.24 -14.10
N ALA A 257 -14.19 27.39 -13.02
CA ALA A 257 -14.33 28.68 -12.35
C ALA A 257 -13.01 29.13 -11.70
N GLU A 258 -12.24 28.18 -11.15
CA GLU A 258 -10.97 28.42 -10.47
C GLU A 258 -9.86 28.92 -11.42
N ASP A 259 -9.86 28.45 -12.66
CA ASP A 259 -8.88 28.87 -13.69
C ASP A 259 -9.23 30.22 -14.34
N GLY A 260 -10.43 30.73 -14.06
CA GLY A 260 -10.94 31.97 -14.61
C GLY A 260 -11.48 31.84 -16.04
N PRO A 261 -12.35 32.77 -16.45
CA PRO A 261 -12.91 32.75 -17.80
C PRO A 261 -11.80 32.97 -18.83
N HIS A 262 -11.86 32.26 -19.97
CA HIS A 262 -10.92 32.36 -21.09
C HIS A 262 -9.56 31.69 -20.88
N ARG A 263 -9.41 30.81 -19.89
CA ARG A 263 -8.28 29.87 -19.81
C ARG A 263 -8.77 28.45 -20.15
N PRO A 264 -8.96 28.14 -21.44
CA PRO A 264 -9.36 26.80 -21.84
C PRO A 264 -8.25 25.80 -21.51
N LEU A 265 -8.66 24.66 -20.96
CA LEU A 265 -7.79 23.53 -20.69
C LEU A 265 -8.21 22.34 -21.53
N VAL A 266 -7.27 21.51 -21.95
CA VAL A 266 -7.61 20.24 -22.58
C VAL A 266 -8.32 19.35 -21.56
N ASN A 267 -9.37 18.66 -21.99
CA ASN A 267 -9.95 17.60 -21.19
C ASN A 267 -9.00 16.39 -21.20
N PRO A 268 -8.45 15.97 -20.05
CA PRO A 268 -7.45 14.91 -20.01
C PRO A 268 -8.02 13.55 -20.47
N LEU A 269 -9.34 13.33 -20.39
CA LEU A 269 -9.98 12.12 -20.92
C LEU A 269 -10.06 12.12 -22.45
N ALA A 270 -10.25 13.30 -23.06
CA ALA A 270 -10.22 13.50 -24.51
C ALA A 270 -8.77 13.48 -25.08
N LEU A 271 -7.78 13.72 -24.22
CA LEU A 271 -6.38 13.47 -24.58
C LEU A 271 -6.06 11.98 -24.51
N LEU A 272 -6.51 11.30 -23.45
CA LEU A 272 -6.35 9.86 -23.23
C LEU A 272 -7.02 9.00 -24.34
N ASP A 273 -8.16 9.43 -24.89
CA ASP A 273 -8.84 8.71 -25.97
C ASP A 273 -8.29 9.04 -27.38
N GLY A 274 -7.45 10.08 -27.49
CA GLY A 274 -6.86 10.58 -28.73
C GLY A 274 -7.76 11.52 -29.53
N SER A 275 -8.84 12.05 -28.96
CA SER A 275 -9.80 12.92 -29.64
C SER A 275 -9.27 14.35 -29.92
N VAL A 276 -8.24 14.80 -29.20
CA VAL A 276 -7.71 16.18 -29.34
C VAL A 276 -6.61 16.29 -30.40
N VAL A 277 -5.60 15.41 -30.36
CA VAL A 277 -4.43 15.45 -31.26
C VAL A 277 -4.52 14.47 -32.43
N GLY A 278 -5.56 13.64 -32.45
CA GLY A 278 -5.67 12.50 -33.35
C GLY A 278 -5.00 11.26 -32.77
N ARG A 279 -5.56 10.08 -33.08
CA ARG A 279 -5.14 8.80 -32.48
C ARG A 279 -3.71 8.38 -32.85
N ASP A 280 -3.21 8.91 -33.97
CA ASP A 280 -1.90 8.60 -34.52
C ASP A 280 -0.84 9.66 -34.17
N ASP A 281 -1.16 10.69 -33.36
CA ASP A 281 -0.14 11.65 -32.92
C ASP A 281 0.82 10.98 -31.94
N ARG A 282 2.12 11.11 -32.20
CA ARG A 282 3.18 10.34 -31.53
C ARG A 282 4.06 11.24 -30.68
N VAL A 283 4.62 10.64 -29.63
CA VAL A 283 5.61 11.26 -28.75
C VAL A 283 6.78 10.31 -28.64
N GLN A 284 7.97 10.85 -28.90
CA GLN A 284 9.22 10.17 -28.62
C GLN A 284 9.61 10.45 -27.18
N PHE A 285 9.94 9.40 -26.43
CA PHE A 285 10.26 9.48 -25.02
C PHE A 285 11.49 8.64 -24.70
N ILE A 286 12.14 8.99 -23.59
CA ILE A 286 13.31 8.31 -23.06
C ILE A 286 12.82 7.18 -22.15
N ALA A 287 12.96 5.96 -22.66
CA ALA A 287 12.57 4.72 -22.01
C ALA A 287 13.73 4.14 -21.20
N GLY A 288 13.42 3.46 -20.11
CA GLY A 288 14.39 2.69 -19.33
C GLY A 288 13.77 2.03 -18.11
N LEU A 289 14.62 1.69 -17.14
CA LEU A 289 14.22 1.00 -15.92
C LEU A 289 13.40 1.92 -15.03
N THR A 290 12.21 1.46 -14.63
CA THR A 290 11.32 2.21 -13.73
C THR A 290 10.63 1.29 -12.73
N HIS A 291 10.28 1.85 -11.58
CA HIS A 291 9.45 1.20 -10.58
C HIS A 291 7.97 1.21 -10.95
N ARG A 292 7.46 2.27 -11.59
CA ARG A 292 6.06 2.56 -11.98
C ARG A 292 5.02 2.69 -10.85
N ASP A 293 5.39 2.46 -9.60
CA ASP A 293 4.55 2.68 -8.42
C ASP A 293 5.36 3.33 -7.28
N LEU A 294 6.25 4.24 -7.66
CA LEU A 294 7.14 4.90 -6.71
C LEU A 294 6.42 5.99 -5.92
N HIS A 295 5.78 5.61 -4.81
CA HIS A 295 5.24 6.54 -3.82
C HIS A 295 6.03 6.49 -2.51
N GLU A 296 5.78 7.44 -1.61
CA GLU A 296 6.55 7.58 -0.36
C GLU A 296 6.57 6.31 0.51
N ASP A 297 5.49 5.52 0.51
CA ASP A 297 5.43 4.27 1.27
C ASP A 297 6.32 3.14 0.69
N ASN A 298 6.70 3.23 -0.59
CA ASN A 298 7.59 2.28 -1.27
C ASN A 298 9.08 2.69 -1.17
N VAL A 299 9.37 3.78 -0.46
CA VAL A 299 10.74 4.24 -0.15
C VAL A 299 11.01 4.04 1.33
N LEU A 300 11.77 3.00 1.69
CA LEU A 300 12.17 2.74 3.07
C LEU A 300 13.51 3.42 3.38
N VAL A 301 13.55 4.27 4.40
CA VAL A 301 14.74 5.02 4.79
C VAL A 301 15.17 4.61 6.21
N PRO A 302 16.46 4.31 6.44
CA PRO A 302 16.94 4.03 7.77
C PRO A 302 17.08 5.31 8.60
N ARG A 303 16.74 5.19 9.89
CA ARG A 303 17.06 6.17 10.93
C ARG A 303 18.12 5.58 11.87
N VAL A 304 19.28 6.23 11.93
CA VAL A 304 20.42 5.83 12.75
C VAL A 304 20.75 6.96 13.72
N ASP A 305 20.76 6.65 15.02
CA ASP A 305 21.02 7.62 16.10
C ASP A 305 20.18 8.91 16.00
N GLY A 306 18.92 8.75 15.61
CA GLY A 306 17.95 9.83 15.45
C GLY A 306 18.05 10.60 14.13
N ARG A 307 19.04 10.33 13.29
CA ARG A 307 19.24 10.98 11.99
C ARG A 307 18.68 10.12 10.86
N VAL A 308 18.07 10.75 9.88
CA VAL A 308 17.59 10.10 8.66
C VAL A 308 18.77 9.97 7.69
N GLU A 309 19.05 8.77 7.21
CA GLU A 309 20.09 8.54 6.21
C GLU A 309 19.47 8.52 4.80
N HIS A 310 19.21 9.71 4.27
CA HIS A 310 18.46 9.90 3.02
C HIS A 310 19.00 9.09 1.83
N GLU A 311 20.33 8.93 1.72
CA GLU A 311 20.98 8.20 0.61
C GLU A 311 20.99 6.67 0.82
N SER A 312 20.69 6.19 2.03
CA SER A 312 20.65 4.75 2.36
C SER A 312 19.26 4.13 2.12
N PHE A 313 18.41 4.77 1.31
CA PHE A 313 17.04 4.31 1.07
C PHE A 313 16.97 2.95 0.36
N ARG A 314 15.83 2.28 0.47
CA ARG A 314 15.49 1.04 -0.23
C ARG A 314 14.11 1.13 -0.86
N LEU A 315 14.02 0.80 -2.15
CA LEU A 315 12.80 0.62 -2.89
C LEU A 315 12.23 -0.77 -2.62
N VAL A 316 10.93 -0.82 -2.38
CA VAL A 316 10.15 -2.04 -2.12
C VAL A 316 8.92 -2.07 -3.01
N ASP A 317 8.27 -3.23 -3.12
CA ASP A 317 7.12 -3.43 -3.99
C ASP A 317 7.42 -3.23 -5.49
N LEU A 318 8.36 -4.02 -6.00
CA LEU A 318 8.75 -4.02 -7.41
C LEU A 318 7.75 -4.78 -8.31
N SER A 319 6.50 -4.91 -7.87
CA SER A 319 5.43 -5.60 -8.60
C SER A 319 5.03 -4.89 -9.89
N THR A 320 5.41 -3.63 -10.02
CA THR A 320 5.10 -2.72 -11.11
C THR A 320 6.32 -2.38 -11.96
N PHE A 321 7.49 -2.95 -11.64
CA PHE A 321 8.73 -2.74 -12.38
C PHE A 321 8.56 -2.98 -13.88
N ASP A 322 9.22 -2.13 -14.66
CA ASP A 322 9.25 -2.17 -16.11
C ASP A 322 10.62 -1.74 -16.62
N GLU A 323 11.11 -2.48 -17.61
CA GLU A 323 12.43 -2.30 -18.22
C GLU A 323 12.48 -1.21 -19.30
N ALA A 324 11.32 -0.78 -19.81
CA ALA A 324 11.23 0.11 -20.98
C ALA A 324 10.13 1.18 -20.82
N ALA A 325 9.80 1.57 -19.59
CA ALA A 325 8.81 2.60 -19.35
C ALA A 325 9.44 4.01 -19.37
N PRO A 326 8.62 5.08 -19.52
CA PRO A 326 9.14 6.45 -19.52
C PRO A 326 9.85 6.77 -18.20
N LEU A 327 11.12 7.19 -18.25
CA LEU A 327 11.93 7.47 -17.05
C LEU A 327 11.34 8.54 -16.11
N SER A 328 10.47 9.41 -16.62
CA SER A 328 9.75 10.42 -15.83
C SER A 328 8.56 9.86 -15.04
N ALA A 329 8.14 8.61 -15.29
CA ALA A 329 6.96 8.01 -14.64
C ALA A 329 7.12 7.94 -13.12
N ASP A 330 8.28 7.48 -12.64
CA ASP A 330 8.58 7.39 -11.20
C ASP A 330 8.65 8.77 -10.53
N LEU A 331 9.18 9.76 -11.24
CA LEU A 331 9.29 11.13 -10.74
C LEU A 331 7.91 11.78 -10.63
N ALA A 332 7.05 11.60 -11.64
CA ALA A 332 5.67 12.05 -11.59
C ALA A 332 4.88 11.34 -10.49
N MET A 333 5.01 10.02 -10.37
CA MET A 333 4.39 9.22 -9.31
C MET A 333 4.79 9.71 -7.91
N LEU A 334 6.09 9.89 -7.67
CA LEU A 334 6.59 10.34 -6.37
C LEU A 334 6.11 11.75 -6.05
N ALA A 335 6.19 12.69 -7.00
CA ALA A 335 5.72 14.06 -6.81
C ALA A 335 4.21 14.12 -6.51
N VAL A 336 3.38 13.53 -7.36
CA VAL A 336 1.92 13.59 -7.23
C VAL A 336 1.47 12.88 -5.95
N SER A 337 1.96 11.68 -5.66
CA SER A 337 1.58 10.94 -4.45
C SER A 337 1.97 11.67 -3.15
N SER A 338 3.11 12.38 -3.16
CA SER A 338 3.56 13.20 -2.04
C SER A 338 2.66 14.42 -1.83
N ILE A 339 2.28 15.08 -2.93
CA ILE A 339 1.42 16.28 -2.90
C ILE A 339 0.01 15.93 -2.45
N VAL A 340 -0.59 14.86 -2.96
CA VAL A 340 -1.95 14.44 -2.60
C VAL A 340 -2.09 14.28 -1.08
N ARG A 341 -1.05 13.79 -0.39
CA ARG A 341 -1.03 13.68 1.08
C ARG A 341 -1.01 15.02 1.81
N LEU A 342 -0.49 16.06 1.16
CA LEU A 342 -0.33 17.40 1.73
C LEU A 342 -1.52 18.31 1.45
N LEU A 343 -2.32 18.04 0.40
CA LEU A 343 -3.47 18.86 0.02
C LEU A 343 -4.43 19.19 1.18
N PRO A 344 -4.80 18.24 2.08
CA PRO A 344 -5.75 18.54 3.17
C PRO A 344 -5.21 19.51 4.23
N ALA A 345 -3.89 19.67 4.33
CA ALA A 345 -3.24 20.56 5.29
C ALA A 345 -2.96 21.96 4.72
N GLN A 346 -3.15 22.15 3.41
CA GLN A 346 -2.87 23.39 2.70
C GLN A 346 -4.14 24.23 2.49
N THR A 347 -3.95 25.53 2.29
CA THR A 347 -5.03 26.41 1.86
C THR A 347 -5.32 26.22 0.37
N PRO A 348 -6.55 26.53 -0.10
CA PRO A 348 -6.88 26.46 -1.52
C PRO A 348 -5.94 27.27 -2.42
N ALA A 349 -5.46 28.43 -1.94
CA ALA A 349 -4.50 29.26 -2.68
C ALA A 349 -3.12 28.60 -2.80
N GLN A 350 -2.68 27.86 -1.78
CA GLN A 350 -1.43 27.10 -1.83
C GLN A 350 -1.56 25.90 -2.78
N ASN A 351 -2.68 25.18 -2.73
CA ASN A 351 -2.99 24.10 -3.67
C ASN A 351 -3.01 24.60 -5.11
N GLU A 352 -3.55 25.80 -5.36
CA GLU A 352 -3.56 26.43 -6.68
C GLU A 352 -2.16 26.80 -7.17
N ALA A 353 -1.37 27.46 -6.31
CA ALA A 353 0.00 27.82 -6.64
C ALA A 353 0.85 26.57 -6.95
N LEU A 354 0.65 25.49 -6.20
CA LEU A 354 1.34 24.21 -6.38
C LEU A 354 0.97 23.53 -7.70
N LEU A 355 -0.30 23.61 -8.11
CA LEU A 355 -0.78 23.09 -9.39
C LEU A 355 -0.05 23.77 -10.55
N HIS A 356 -0.04 25.10 -10.58
CA HIS A 356 0.67 25.84 -11.63
C HIS A 356 2.17 25.58 -11.56
N TYR A 357 2.73 25.49 -10.35
CA TYR A 357 4.15 25.25 -10.16
C TYR A 357 4.61 23.92 -10.74
N LEU A 358 3.81 22.85 -10.63
CA LEU A 358 4.13 21.55 -11.22
C LEU A 358 4.19 21.57 -12.74
N VAL A 359 3.37 22.39 -13.38
CA VAL A 359 3.25 22.44 -14.84
C VAL A 359 4.27 23.42 -15.43
N ASP A 360 4.32 24.65 -14.95
CA ASP A 360 5.21 25.71 -15.46
C ASP A 360 6.18 26.22 -14.38
N ARG A 361 7.49 26.13 -14.68
CA ARG A 361 8.58 26.59 -13.79
C ARG A 361 8.60 28.11 -13.61
N THR A 362 8.15 28.86 -14.62
CA THR A 362 8.25 30.33 -14.62
C THR A 362 7.18 30.99 -13.76
N ALA A 363 6.10 30.26 -13.46
CA ALA A 363 5.02 30.71 -12.59
C ALA A 363 5.47 30.98 -11.14
N ALA A 364 6.58 30.40 -10.69
CA ALA A 364 7.16 30.65 -9.35
C ALA A 364 7.71 32.07 -9.14
N ALA A 365 7.93 32.84 -10.20
CA ALA A 365 8.46 34.20 -10.08
C ALA A 365 7.46 35.20 -9.45
N ALA A 366 6.23 34.80 -9.15
CA ALA A 366 5.12 35.71 -8.83
C ALA A 366 4.59 35.68 -7.37
N GLY A 367 5.11 34.87 -6.44
CA GLY A 367 4.54 34.81 -5.08
C GLY A 367 5.43 34.14 -4.02
N ASP A 368 5.20 34.52 -2.75
CA ASP A 368 6.06 34.28 -1.57
C ASP A 368 6.54 32.84 -1.35
N SER A 369 7.82 32.76 -0.96
CA SER A 369 8.63 31.69 -0.35
C SER A 369 8.17 30.22 -0.49
N PRO A 370 9.05 29.31 -0.94
CA PRO A 370 8.73 27.89 -1.08
C PRO A 370 8.31 27.30 0.27
N SER A 371 7.08 26.82 0.34
CA SER A 371 6.65 25.93 1.41
C SER A 371 7.49 24.64 1.39
N ASP A 372 7.51 23.87 2.47
CA ASP A 372 8.15 22.53 2.49
C ASP A 372 7.69 21.63 1.32
N THR A 373 6.49 21.89 0.77
CA THR A 373 5.95 21.20 -0.40
C THR A 373 6.63 21.61 -1.71
N THR A 374 6.94 22.90 -1.87
CA THR A 374 7.70 23.40 -3.02
C THR A 374 9.11 22.83 -3.00
N ALA A 375 9.73 22.70 -1.82
CA ALA A 375 11.05 22.07 -1.68
C ALA A 375 11.04 20.59 -2.10
N LEU A 376 9.96 19.85 -1.84
CA LEU A 376 9.81 18.46 -2.32
C LEU A 376 9.65 18.41 -3.84
N VAL A 377 8.83 19.29 -4.42
CA VAL A 377 8.66 19.36 -5.87
C VAL A 377 9.97 19.76 -6.55
N ASP A 378 10.70 20.72 -5.98
CA ASP A 378 12.03 21.12 -6.41
C ASP A 378 13.01 19.98 -6.34
N ALA A 379 13.04 19.27 -5.21
CA ALA A 379 13.87 18.10 -5.02
C ALA A 379 13.66 17.07 -6.11
N VAL A 380 12.40 16.74 -6.43
CA VAL A 380 12.08 15.77 -7.50
C VAL A 380 12.42 16.35 -8.88
N ARG A 381 12.06 17.61 -9.19
CA ARG A 381 12.22 18.20 -10.53
C ARG A 381 13.64 18.67 -10.86
N TYR A 382 14.43 19.15 -9.90
CA TYR A 382 15.84 19.50 -10.13
C TYR A 382 16.71 18.26 -10.23
N ALA A 383 16.42 17.24 -9.42
CA ALA A 383 17.08 15.94 -9.54
C ALA A 383 16.57 15.13 -10.75
N ALA A 384 15.41 15.51 -11.31
CA ALA A 384 14.80 14.85 -12.46
C ALA A 384 15.66 14.90 -13.71
N ARG A 385 16.42 15.98 -13.96
CA ARG A 385 17.16 16.11 -15.22
C ARG A 385 18.30 15.07 -15.24
N PRO A 386 18.22 14.03 -16.08
CA PRO A 386 19.27 13.02 -16.12
C PRO A 386 20.58 13.63 -16.60
N ALA A 387 21.71 13.21 -16.00
CA ALA A 387 23.01 13.78 -16.34
C ALA A 387 23.41 13.47 -17.81
N PHE A 388 22.94 12.34 -18.34
CA PHE A 388 23.15 11.94 -19.74
C PHE A 388 22.26 12.71 -20.73
N LEU A 389 21.27 13.48 -20.26
CA LEU A 389 20.36 14.20 -21.14
C LEU A 389 21.11 15.32 -21.87
N GLN A 390 21.28 15.14 -23.17
CA GLN A 390 21.85 16.13 -24.07
C GLN A 390 20.83 17.21 -24.43
N ALA A 391 21.29 18.37 -24.88
CA ALA A 391 20.43 19.51 -25.19
C ALA A 391 19.36 19.21 -26.25
N GLU A 392 19.65 18.29 -27.18
CA GLU A 392 18.72 17.86 -28.25
C GLU A 392 17.52 17.05 -27.75
N PHE A 393 17.58 16.48 -26.54
CA PHE A 393 16.49 15.70 -25.94
C PHE A 393 15.71 16.46 -24.85
N GLU A 394 16.02 17.73 -24.62
CA GLU A 394 15.34 18.54 -23.59
C GLU A 394 13.85 18.71 -23.86
N GLU A 395 13.47 18.83 -25.13
CA GLU A 395 12.07 18.91 -25.55
C GLU A 395 11.35 17.59 -25.28
N ASN A 396 11.92 16.45 -25.71
CA ASN A 396 11.38 15.13 -25.42
C ASN A 396 11.19 14.90 -23.92
N TRP A 397 12.20 15.24 -23.11
CA TRP A 397 12.12 15.10 -21.66
C TRP A 397 11.01 15.96 -21.04
N SER A 398 10.86 17.18 -21.53
CA SER A 398 9.84 18.12 -21.03
C SER A 398 8.43 17.65 -21.40
N GLU A 399 8.20 17.24 -22.64
CA GLU A 399 6.93 16.66 -23.09
C GLU A 399 6.59 15.38 -22.32
N GLN A 400 7.56 14.48 -22.18
CA GLN A 400 7.40 13.22 -21.47
C GLN A 400 7.02 13.43 -20.00
N LEU A 401 7.66 14.38 -19.31
CA LEU A 401 7.33 14.69 -17.92
C LEU A 401 5.89 15.23 -17.78
N LEU A 402 5.45 16.10 -18.70
CA LEU A 402 4.08 16.61 -18.71
C LEU A 402 3.08 15.46 -18.92
N LEU A 403 3.32 14.57 -19.88
CA LEU A 403 2.47 13.41 -20.11
C LEU A 403 2.48 12.43 -18.92
N SER A 404 3.62 12.23 -18.26
CA SER A 404 3.68 11.45 -17.02
C SER A 404 2.85 12.08 -15.90
N LEU A 405 2.84 13.41 -15.76
CA LEU A 405 1.97 14.09 -14.80
C LEU A 405 0.49 13.86 -15.12
N VAL A 406 0.10 13.94 -16.40
CA VAL A 406 -1.28 13.62 -16.83
C VAL A 406 -1.64 12.19 -16.45
N ALA A 407 -0.82 11.21 -16.83
CA ALA A 407 -1.07 9.81 -16.58
C ALA A 407 -1.15 9.49 -15.08
N THR A 408 -0.20 9.99 -14.28
CA THR A 408 -0.17 9.80 -12.83
C THR A 408 -1.35 10.47 -12.14
N ALA A 409 -1.75 11.67 -12.56
CA ALA A 409 -2.90 12.36 -11.97
C ALA A 409 -4.20 11.60 -12.24
N LEU A 410 -4.40 11.15 -13.49
CA LEU A 410 -5.53 10.29 -13.84
C LEU A 410 -5.51 8.97 -13.07
N LEU A 411 -4.33 8.35 -12.89
CA LEU A 411 -4.19 7.13 -12.10
C LEU A 411 -4.66 7.35 -10.65
N HIS A 412 -4.27 8.45 -10.01
CA HIS A 412 -4.71 8.74 -8.64
C HIS A 412 -6.21 9.00 -8.52
N LEU A 413 -6.89 9.47 -9.58
CA LEU A 413 -8.36 9.54 -9.59
C LEU A 413 -9.01 8.15 -9.40
N SER A 414 -8.32 7.08 -9.78
CA SER A 414 -8.84 5.71 -9.60
C SER A 414 -8.76 5.19 -8.16
N PHE A 415 -8.04 5.88 -7.27
CA PHE A 415 -7.82 5.40 -5.92
C PHE A 415 -8.97 5.75 -4.97
N GLU A 416 -9.48 4.73 -4.26
CA GLU A 416 -10.63 4.85 -3.35
C GLU A 416 -10.38 5.76 -2.13
N ASN A 417 -9.12 5.94 -1.74
CA ASN A 417 -8.72 6.76 -0.59
C ASN A 417 -8.48 8.24 -0.93
N VAL A 418 -8.75 8.67 -2.17
CA VAL A 418 -8.64 10.07 -2.58
C VAL A 418 -10.01 10.73 -2.53
N ASP A 419 -10.13 11.79 -1.73
CA ASP A 419 -11.38 12.53 -1.55
C ASP A 419 -11.75 13.40 -2.78
N ALA A 420 -12.95 14.00 -2.76
CA ALA A 420 -13.47 14.80 -3.87
C ALA A 420 -12.63 16.05 -4.17
N GLU A 421 -12.05 16.69 -3.16
CA GLU A 421 -11.26 17.91 -3.34
C GLU A 421 -9.91 17.58 -3.99
N ALA A 422 -9.24 16.52 -3.52
CA ALA A 422 -8.04 16.00 -4.13
C ALA A 422 -8.31 15.48 -5.55
N ARG A 423 -9.43 14.79 -5.80
CA ARG A 423 -9.85 14.37 -7.15
C ARG A 423 -10.05 15.56 -8.09
N TRP A 424 -10.71 16.61 -7.62
CA TRP A 424 -10.91 17.82 -8.42
C TRP A 424 -9.57 18.47 -8.78
N TRP A 425 -8.68 18.58 -7.79
CA TRP A 425 -7.33 19.11 -7.99
C TRP A 425 -6.53 18.25 -8.98
N LEU A 426 -6.59 16.92 -8.89
CA LEU A 426 -5.90 15.99 -9.79
C LEU A 426 -6.43 16.07 -11.23
N LEU A 427 -7.75 16.17 -11.42
CA LEU A 427 -8.34 16.37 -12.75
C LEU A 427 -7.82 17.68 -13.37
N ARG A 428 -7.76 18.76 -12.59
CA ARG A 428 -7.20 20.04 -13.04
C ARG A 428 -5.70 19.93 -13.31
N LEU A 429 -4.91 19.26 -12.48
CA LEU A 429 -3.49 19.01 -12.74
C LEU A 429 -3.30 18.31 -14.10
N ALA A 430 -4.07 17.25 -14.37
CA ALA A 430 -4.04 16.55 -15.64
C ALA A 430 -4.42 17.46 -16.82
N ALA A 431 -5.44 18.31 -16.65
CA ALA A 431 -5.86 19.26 -17.67
C ALA A 431 -4.78 20.33 -17.96
N HIS A 432 -4.16 20.89 -16.93
CA HIS A 432 -3.07 21.87 -17.08
C HIS A 432 -1.82 21.26 -17.71
N ALA A 433 -1.37 20.10 -17.23
CA ALA A 433 -0.21 19.42 -17.80
C ALA A 433 -0.44 19.02 -19.26
N GLY A 434 -1.64 18.51 -19.59
CA GLY A 434 -2.02 18.22 -20.96
C GLY A 434 -2.07 19.47 -21.84
N THR A 435 -2.57 20.59 -21.32
CA THR A 435 -2.63 21.85 -22.06
C THR A 435 -1.23 22.38 -22.37
N ALA A 436 -0.32 22.38 -21.38
CA ALA A 436 1.07 22.78 -21.58
C ALA A 436 1.79 21.91 -22.62
N PHE A 437 1.51 20.60 -22.64
CA PHE A 437 2.03 19.69 -23.66
C PHE A 437 1.49 20.02 -25.07
N LEU A 438 0.21 20.37 -25.18
CA LEU A 438 -0.37 20.78 -26.47
C LEU A 438 0.18 22.12 -26.94
N GLU A 439 0.37 23.07 -26.03
CA GLU A 439 0.94 24.38 -26.33
C GLU A 439 2.39 24.27 -26.78
N SER A 440 3.21 23.37 -26.20
CA SER A 440 4.58 23.14 -26.68
C SER A 440 4.63 22.64 -28.13
N ARG A 441 3.56 21.97 -28.58
CA ARG A 441 3.37 21.52 -29.97
C ARG A 441 2.64 22.52 -30.87
N GLY A 442 2.35 23.72 -30.36
CA GLY A 442 1.61 24.74 -31.10
C GLY A 442 0.12 24.42 -31.33
N VAL A 443 -0.44 23.48 -30.58
CA VAL A 443 -1.88 23.17 -30.61
C VAL A 443 -2.60 24.15 -29.69
N HIS A 444 -3.46 24.98 -30.29
CA HIS A 444 -4.21 25.99 -29.57
C HIS A 444 -5.64 25.53 -29.27
N ALA A 445 -6.16 25.97 -28.13
CA ALA A 445 -7.54 25.73 -27.75
C ALA A 445 -8.54 26.38 -28.73
N PRO A 446 -9.63 25.69 -29.11
CA PRO A 446 -10.71 26.28 -29.88
C PRO A 446 -11.56 27.23 -29.03
N GLU A 447 -12.41 28.03 -29.69
CA GLU A 447 -13.38 28.89 -28.99
C GLU A 447 -14.44 28.09 -28.23
N VAL A 448 -14.84 26.93 -28.77
CA VAL A 448 -15.84 26.06 -28.17
C VAL A 448 -15.22 25.25 -27.05
N ARG A 449 -15.79 25.39 -25.86
CA ARG A 449 -15.31 24.76 -24.63
C ARG A 449 -16.46 24.49 -23.68
N ARG A 450 -16.28 23.48 -22.83
CA ARG A 450 -17.28 23.08 -21.85
C ARG A 450 -16.94 23.61 -20.48
N LEU A 451 -17.84 24.41 -19.90
CA LEU A 451 -17.74 24.75 -18.49
C LEU A 451 -18.00 23.50 -17.64
N ILE A 452 -17.07 23.19 -16.75
CA ILE A 452 -17.21 22.12 -15.76
C ILE A 452 -16.97 22.68 -14.36
N ASP A 453 -17.46 21.98 -13.35
CA ASP A 453 -17.26 22.33 -11.95
C ASP A 453 -16.88 21.09 -11.13
N ARG A 454 -16.75 21.28 -9.82
CA ARG A 454 -16.34 20.23 -8.87
C ARG A 454 -17.24 18.99 -8.86
N VAL A 455 -18.50 19.09 -9.31
CA VAL A 455 -19.40 17.93 -9.38
C VAL A 455 -19.04 16.98 -10.53
N ALA A 456 -18.15 17.40 -11.43
CA ALA A 456 -17.61 16.56 -12.49
C ALA A 456 -16.70 15.42 -11.97
N VAL A 457 -16.30 15.47 -10.70
CA VAL A 457 -15.63 14.36 -10.01
C VAL A 457 -16.52 13.85 -8.88
N THR A 458 -16.66 12.53 -8.76
CA THR A 458 -17.43 11.92 -7.67
C THR A 458 -16.54 11.65 -6.46
N ALA A 459 -17.06 11.90 -5.27
CA ALA A 459 -16.37 11.63 -4.01
C ALA A 459 -16.12 10.13 -3.74
N VAL A 460 -16.74 9.25 -4.51
CA VAL A 460 -16.72 7.80 -4.29
C VAL A 460 -16.65 7.12 -5.67
N PRO A 461 -15.59 6.36 -5.99
CA PRO A 461 -15.66 5.36 -7.04
C PRO A 461 -16.84 4.45 -6.71
N ARG A 462 -17.81 4.30 -7.63
CA ARG A 462 -18.92 3.39 -7.39
C ARG A 462 -18.33 2.04 -7.04
N THR A 463 -18.59 1.57 -5.82
CA THR A 463 -18.00 0.35 -5.27
C THR A 463 -18.08 -0.73 -6.33
N ARG A 464 -16.92 -1.27 -6.73
CA ARG A 464 -16.85 -2.50 -7.51
C ARG A 464 -17.67 -3.53 -6.75
N THR A 465 -18.89 -3.79 -7.23
CA THR A 465 -19.60 -5.00 -6.83
C THR A 465 -18.79 -6.13 -7.39
N SER A 466 -17.89 -6.68 -6.56
CA SER A 466 -17.21 -7.93 -6.85
C SER A 466 -18.28 -8.93 -7.26
N THR A 467 -18.30 -9.33 -8.53
CA THR A 467 -19.21 -10.34 -9.06
C THR A 467 -18.83 -11.75 -8.61
N SER A 468 -18.08 -11.89 -7.52
CA SER A 468 -18.14 -13.09 -6.69
C SER A 468 -19.45 -13.08 -5.89
N ARG A 469 -20.55 -13.52 -6.51
CA ARG A 469 -21.81 -13.79 -5.82
C ARG A 469 -21.51 -14.70 -4.61
N PRO A 470 -21.70 -14.27 -3.35
CA PRO A 470 -21.58 -15.16 -2.22
C PRO A 470 -22.70 -16.21 -2.32
N PRO A 471 -22.47 -17.46 -1.86
CA PRO A 471 -23.59 -18.36 -1.63
C PRO A 471 -24.58 -17.66 -0.70
N GLN A 472 -25.85 -17.59 -1.14
CA GLN A 472 -26.94 -17.00 -0.38
C GLN A 472 -26.94 -17.57 1.05
N GLY A 473 -26.66 -16.74 2.06
CA GLY A 473 -26.86 -17.07 3.47
C GLY A 473 -25.65 -17.00 4.41
N ALA A 474 -24.45 -16.58 3.97
CA ALA A 474 -23.31 -16.38 4.87
C ALA A 474 -23.03 -14.88 5.07
N ALA A 475 -23.11 -14.40 6.32
CA ALA A 475 -22.67 -13.05 6.69
C ALA A 475 -21.14 -12.98 6.72
N GLU A 476 -20.57 -11.93 6.14
CA GLU A 476 -19.12 -11.65 6.19
C GLU A 476 -18.66 -11.36 7.64
N PRO A 477 -17.51 -11.91 8.07
CA PRO A 477 -16.90 -11.52 9.33
C PRO A 477 -16.12 -10.21 9.16
N LEU A 478 -16.48 -9.19 9.92
CA LEU A 478 -15.77 -7.91 9.96
C LEU A 478 -14.51 -8.02 10.84
N ARG A 479 -13.37 -7.58 10.29
CA ARG A 479 -12.06 -7.46 10.95
C ARG A 479 -12.05 -6.21 11.85
N VAL A 480 -11.40 -6.31 13.01
CA VAL A 480 -11.22 -5.20 13.96
C VAL A 480 -9.74 -4.92 14.11
N GLU A 481 -9.33 -3.67 13.96
CA GLU A 481 -8.06 -3.14 14.47
C GLU A 481 -8.37 -1.93 15.38
N ASP A 482 -7.76 -1.97 16.57
CA ASP A 482 -8.03 -1.06 17.69
C ASP A 482 -7.03 0.09 17.73
N GLY A 483 -7.50 1.29 18.10
CA GLY A 483 -6.59 2.42 18.30
C GLY A 483 -7.16 3.84 18.43
N PHE A 484 -8.47 4.10 18.66
CA PHE A 484 -8.97 5.49 18.72
C PHE A 484 -10.12 5.78 19.71
N ASN A 485 -10.13 7.03 20.19
CA ASN A 485 -11.17 7.76 20.95
C ASN A 485 -12.55 7.65 20.27
N ARG A 486 -13.62 7.32 21.04
CA ARG A 486 -14.96 7.02 20.52
C ARG A 486 -16.09 7.43 21.48
N SER A 487 -17.17 8.03 20.95
CA SER A 487 -18.43 8.33 21.68
C SER A 487 -19.57 7.41 21.24
N LEU A 488 -20.42 6.93 22.14
CA LEU A 488 -21.45 5.90 21.87
C LEU A 488 -22.83 6.49 21.50
N LEU A 489 -23.36 6.17 20.31
CA LEU A 489 -24.75 6.42 19.92
C LEU A 489 -25.53 5.09 19.86
N VAL A 490 -26.64 5.00 20.61
CA VAL A 490 -27.50 3.81 20.68
C VAL A 490 -28.87 4.14 20.08
N VAL A 491 -29.27 3.40 19.05
CA VAL A 491 -30.58 3.53 18.40
C VAL A 491 -31.44 2.33 18.78
N VAL A 492 -32.59 2.58 19.39
CA VAL A 492 -33.56 1.54 19.78
C VAL A 492 -34.81 1.66 18.92
N PRO A 493 -35.21 0.60 18.19
CA PRO A 493 -36.50 0.59 17.51
C PRO A 493 -37.61 0.24 18.52
N GLY A 494 -38.65 1.08 18.61
CA GLY A 494 -39.84 0.75 19.42
C GLY A 494 -40.88 1.85 19.41
N ASP A 495 -42.15 1.47 19.32
CA ASP A 495 -43.28 2.35 19.55
C ASP A 495 -43.38 2.72 21.04
N ASP A 496 -43.75 3.98 21.31
CA ASP A 496 -43.69 4.64 22.63
C ASP A 496 -44.71 4.10 23.67
N GLN A 497 -45.52 3.09 23.30
CA GLN A 497 -46.63 2.60 24.11
C GLN A 497 -46.45 1.15 24.62
N ASP A 498 -45.32 0.49 24.31
CA ASP A 498 -45.09 -0.90 24.71
C ASP A 498 -44.19 -1.01 25.95
N GLU A 499 -44.61 -1.77 26.97
CA GLU A 499 -43.81 -2.07 28.18
C GLU A 499 -42.45 -2.69 27.82
N ALA A 500 -42.36 -3.37 26.67
CA ALA A 500 -41.11 -3.90 26.13
C ALA A 500 -40.07 -2.81 25.82
N SER A 501 -40.50 -1.64 25.35
CA SER A 501 -39.63 -0.48 25.07
C SER A 501 -38.99 0.07 26.35
N GLY A 502 -39.69 0.00 27.49
CA GLY A 502 -39.16 0.40 28.80
C GLY A 502 -38.02 -0.49 29.27
N ALA A 503 -38.14 -1.81 29.08
CA ALA A 503 -37.09 -2.77 29.43
C ALA A 503 -35.82 -2.62 28.57
N VAL A 504 -35.99 -2.30 27.28
CA VAL A 504 -34.85 -2.04 26.38
C VAL A 504 -34.14 -0.73 26.76
N ARG A 505 -34.89 0.33 27.10
CA ARG A 505 -34.30 1.59 27.61
C ARG A 505 -33.49 1.38 28.88
N GLU A 506 -34.01 0.61 29.84
CA GLU A 506 -33.30 0.30 31.10
C GLU A 506 -32.04 -0.54 30.84
N THR A 507 -32.10 -1.45 29.87
CA THR A 507 -30.95 -2.28 29.45
C THR A 507 -29.86 -1.42 28.80
N VAL A 508 -30.24 -0.49 27.90
CA VAL A 508 -29.33 0.46 27.27
C VAL A 508 -28.73 1.41 28.30
N ALA A 509 -29.53 1.95 29.21
CA ALA A 509 -29.05 2.80 30.30
C ALA A 509 -28.05 2.04 31.19
N THR A 510 -28.28 0.76 31.45
CA THR A 510 -27.36 -0.10 32.22
C THR A 510 -26.06 -0.37 31.46
N ALA A 511 -26.11 -0.57 30.15
CA ALA A 511 -24.92 -0.69 29.31
C ALA A 511 -24.10 0.61 29.33
N VAL A 512 -24.73 1.76 29.13
CA VAL A 512 -24.09 3.09 29.20
C VAL A 512 -23.43 3.32 30.56
N ARG A 513 -24.12 2.98 31.67
CA ARG A 513 -23.55 3.04 33.02
C ARG A 513 -22.33 2.13 33.18
N SER A 514 -22.36 0.93 32.60
CA SER A 514 -21.25 -0.03 32.65
C SER A 514 -20.04 0.45 31.85
N PHE A 515 -20.26 1.12 30.71
CA PHE A 515 -19.20 1.76 29.93
C PHE A 515 -18.55 2.94 30.67
N ARG A 516 -19.36 3.78 31.35
CA ARG A 516 -18.82 4.83 32.23
C ARG A 516 -17.97 4.26 33.36
N ALA A 517 -18.37 3.13 33.95
CA ALA A 517 -17.62 2.49 35.03
C ALA A 517 -16.23 1.96 34.62
N ILE A 518 -15.96 1.80 33.32
CA ILE A 518 -14.66 1.40 32.77
C ILE A 518 -13.90 2.56 32.08
N GLY A 519 -14.31 3.81 32.34
CA GLY A 519 -13.55 5.00 31.99
C GLY A 519 -13.98 5.74 30.71
N TYR A 520 -15.12 5.40 30.11
CA TYR A 520 -15.69 6.17 28.98
C TYR A 520 -16.53 7.35 29.49
N GLU A 521 -16.14 8.60 29.20
CA GLU A 521 -16.99 9.78 29.42
C GLU A 521 -17.59 10.27 28.08
N SER A 522 -18.85 10.73 28.11
CA SER A 522 -19.62 11.19 26.94
C SER A 522 -20.04 12.64 27.13
N ALA A 523 -19.80 13.48 26.11
CA ALA A 523 -20.37 14.81 26.00
C ALA A 523 -21.70 14.76 25.24
N GLY A 524 -22.77 14.34 25.91
CA GLY A 524 -24.14 14.45 25.41
C GLY A 524 -24.81 13.11 25.11
N ASP A 525 -25.81 12.77 25.91
CA ASP A 525 -26.65 11.60 25.68
C ASP A 525 -27.72 11.96 24.63
N VAL A 526 -27.63 11.42 23.40
CA VAL A 526 -28.69 11.58 22.38
C VAL A 526 -29.39 10.24 22.14
N ILE A 527 -30.62 10.12 22.65
CA ILE A 527 -31.53 9.01 22.37
C ILE A 527 -32.52 9.50 21.32
N VAL A 528 -32.51 8.91 20.12
CA VAL A 528 -33.47 9.25 19.05
C VAL A 528 -34.50 8.12 18.93
N PRO A 529 -35.76 8.34 19.31
CA PRO A 529 -36.83 7.39 19.02
C PRO A 529 -37.19 7.43 17.53
N LEU A 530 -37.33 6.26 16.92
CA LEU A 530 -37.88 6.13 15.57
C LEU A 530 -39.38 5.85 15.69
N THR A 531 -40.20 6.89 15.59
CA THR A 531 -41.65 6.74 15.38
C THR A 531 -42.02 7.31 14.01
N GLY A 532 -42.71 6.50 13.19
CA GLY A 532 -43.25 6.92 11.89
C GLY A 532 -42.32 6.78 10.67
N PRO A 533 -42.88 6.85 9.44
CA PRO A 533 -42.22 6.34 8.25
C PRO A 533 -41.04 7.22 7.84
N GLN A 534 -39.87 6.56 7.76
CA GLN A 534 -38.60 7.01 7.19
C GLN A 534 -38.19 8.45 7.52
N VAL A 535 -37.46 8.60 8.64
CA VAL A 535 -36.54 9.73 8.80
C VAL A 535 -35.52 9.68 7.66
N PRO A 536 -35.45 10.71 6.78
CA PRO A 536 -34.50 10.70 5.68
C PRO A 536 -33.07 10.61 6.21
N ARG A 537 -32.24 9.78 5.57
CA ARG A 537 -30.79 9.63 5.89
C ARG A 537 -30.10 10.99 6.02
N ASP A 538 -30.53 11.97 5.25
CA ASP A 538 -29.98 13.33 5.22
C ASP A 538 -30.20 14.11 6.51
N LEU A 539 -31.28 13.82 7.25
CA LEU A 539 -31.55 14.46 8.55
C LEU A 539 -30.65 13.88 9.65
N ILE A 540 -30.31 12.59 9.56
CA ILE A 540 -29.35 11.92 10.43
C ILE A 540 -27.93 12.43 10.13
N ALA A 541 -27.57 12.53 8.84
CA ALA A 541 -26.30 13.08 8.39
C ALA A 541 -26.13 14.56 8.77
N GLN A 542 -27.16 15.41 8.60
CA GLN A 542 -27.13 16.81 9.02
C GLN A 542 -26.95 16.98 10.53
N ARG A 543 -27.49 16.06 11.34
CA ARG A 543 -27.31 16.09 12.79
C ARG A 543 -25.91 15.64 13.20
N LEU A 544 -25.37 14.60 12.56
CA LEU A 544 -23.99 14.15 12.75
C LEU A 544 -22.96 15.22 12.33
N ALA A 545 -23.25 15.97 11.28
CA ALA A 545 -22.40 17.06 10.78
C ALA A 545 -22.29 18.25 11.75
N ARG A 546 -23.29 18.49 12.61
CA ARG A 546 -23.25 19.57 13.61
C ARG A 546 -22.44 19.24 14.86
N THR A 547 -22.23 17.95 15.15
CA THR A 547 -21.45 17.48 16.31
C THR A 547 -19.94 17.39 16.05
N GLY A 548 -19.49 17.60 14.81
CA GLY A 548 -18.08 17.51 14.42
C GLY A 548 -17.58 16.05 14.30
N PRO A 549 -16.59 15.77 13.43
CA PRO A 549 -16.16 14.42 13.08
C PRO A 549 -15.31 13.71 14.16
N GLN A 550 -14.89 14.40 15.23
CA GLN A 550 -13.98 13.84 16.23
C GLN A 550 -14.68 13.07 17.36
N ASP A 551 -16.01 13.20 17.52
CA ASP A 551 -16.72 12.72 18.71
C ASP A 551 -17.96 11.85 18.44
N ALA A 552 -18.04 11.12 17.31
CA ALA A 552 -19.21 10.28 17.01
C ALA A 552 -18.86 8.83 16.64
N VAL A 553 -19.37 7.85 17.39
CA VAL A 553 -19.54 6.45 16.96
C VAL A 553 -21.02 6.09 16.98
N ALA A 554 -21.51 5.66 15.82
CA ALA A 554 -22.82 5.03 15.70
C ALA A 554 -22.71 3.52 16.00
N LEU A 555 -23.46 3.02 16.99
CA LEU A 555 -23.56 1.59 17.27
C LEU A 555 -24.97 1.11 16.90
N TYR A 556 -25.07 0.35 15.81
CA TYR A 556 -26.31 -0.27 15.38
C TYR A 556 -26.45 -1.65 16.03
N VAL A 557 -27.36 -1.79 16.99
CA VAL A 557 -27.74 -3.09 17.55
C VAL A 557 -28.90 -3.64 16.74
N THR A 558 -28.61 -4.37 15.65
CA THR A 558 -29.61 -5.20 14.98
C THR A 558 -29.53 -6.61 15.53
N GLY A 559 -30.19 -6.86 16.66
CA GLY A 559 -30.45 -8.22 17.13
C GLY A 559 -31.85 -8.66 16.69
N VAL A 560 -31.95 -9.76 15.96
CA VAL A 560 -33.24 -10.45 15.77
C VAL A 560 -33.51 -11.23 17.06
N VAL A 561 -34.55 -10.83 17.80
CA VAL A 561 -35.03 -11.57 18.97
C VAL A 561 -35.85 -12.75 18.46
N GLU A 562 -35.26 -13.94 18.36
CA GLU A 562 -35.98 -15.10 17.81
C GLU A 562 -36.97 -15.75 18.80
N ARG A 563 -36.78 -15.60 20.12
CA ARG A 563 -37.79 -16.03 21.12
C ARG A 563 -37.54 -15.48 22.52
N LEU A 564 -38.62 -15.06 23.18
CA LEU A 564 -38.69 -14.79 24.62
C LEU A 564 -39.43 -15.95 25.30
N GLU A 565 -38.73 -16.76 26.08
CA GLU A 565 -39.39 -17.78 26.93
C GLU A 565 -39.50 -17.28 28.37
N ALA A 566 -40.73 -17.30 28.88
CA ALA A 566 -41.03 -16.94 30.25
C ALA A 566 -41.11 -18.20 31.12
N THR A 567 -40.12 -18.43 31.99
CA THR A 567 -40.27 -19.38 33.10
C THR A 567 -40.65 -18.64 34.39
N ARG A 568 -41.74 -19.10 35.01
CA ARG A 568 -42.51 -18.42 36.09
C ARG A 568 -41.79 -18.14 37.41
N SER A 569 -40.47 -18.27 37.54
CA SER A 569 -39.81 -18.10 38.84
C SER A 569 -38.37 -17.59 38.89
N ARG A 570 -37.80 -17.02 37.81
CA ARG A 570 -36.53 -16.25 37.89
C ARG A 570 -36.51 -15.05 36.93
N ALA A 571 -35.68 -14.06 37.27
CA ALA A 571 -35.46 -12.85 36.46
C ALA A 571 -35.13 -13.19 35.00
N ARG A 572 -35.70 -12.43 34.06
CA ARG A 572 -35.45 -12.54 32.62
C ARG A 572 -33.95 -12.34 32.38
N GLN A 573 -33.23 -13.40 32.02
CA GLN A 573 -31.83 -13.30 31.63
C GLN A 573 -31.74 -13.17 30.11
N LEU A 574 -31.08 -12.11 29.67
CA LEU A 574 -30.61 -12.00 28.30
C LEU A 574 -29.36 -12.88 28.15
N VAL A 575 -29.48 -14.00 27.45
CA VAL A 575 -28.33 -14.84 27.10
C VAL A 575 -27.89 -14.45 25.70
N LEU A 576 -26.76 -13.74 25.62
CA LEU A 576 -26.09 -13.46 24.35
C LEU A 576 -25.19 -14.66 24.02
N HIS A 577 -25.54 -15.41 22.98
CA HIS A 577 -24.67 -16.47 22.48
C HIS A 577 -23.61 -15.88 21.55
N THR A 578 -22.37 -15.83 22.01
CA THR A 578 -21.22 -15.70 21.11
C THR A 578 -20.76 -17.09 20.66
N PRO A 579 -20.15 -17.24 19.46
CA PRO A 579 -19.57 -18.50 19.03
C PRO A 579 -18.47 -18.94 20.02
N ARG A 580 -18.70 -20.11 20.62
CA ARG A 580 -17.96 -20.78 21.71
C ARG A 580 -16.45 -20.48 21.82
N SER A 581 -16.03 -20.12 23.04
CA SER A 581 -14.76 -20.55 23.65
C SER A 581 -15.07 -21.32 24.95
N ARG A 582 -14.57 -22.56 25.07
CA ARG A 582 -14.74 -23.41 26.26
C ARG A 582 -14.01 -22.82 27.48
N PRO A 583 -14.56 -22.93 28.70
CA PRO A 583 -13.90 -22.49 29.92
C PRO A 583 -12.86 -23.50 30.42
N GLY A 584 -11.66 -23.01 30.72
CA GLY A 584 -10.68 -23.70 31.55
C GLY A 584 -11.09 -23.66 33.02
N THR A 585 -10.86 -24.77 33.70
CA THR A 585 -11.14 -25.09 35.10
C THR A 585 -10.65 -24.04 36.11
N THR A 586 -11.54 -23.73 37.05
CA THR A 586 -11.33 -22.91 38.26
C THR A 586 -10.38 -23.60 39.25
N ALA A 587 -9.39 -22.84 39.74
CA ALA A 587 -8.70 -23.16 41.00
C ALA A 587 -9.57 -22.64 42.17
N ALA A 588 -9.81 -23.50 43.16
CA ALA A 588 -10.48 -23.15 44.40
C ALA A 588 -9.57 -22.33 45.33
N PRO A 589 -10.11 -21.46 46.20
CA PRO A 589 -9.34 -20.78 47.23
C PRO A 589 -9.12 -21.73 48.43
N CYS A 590 -7.85 -21.92 48.83
CA CYS A 590 -7.52 -22.53 50.11
C CYS A 590 -7.76 -21.54 51.25
N ARG A 591 -8.52 -21.99 52.25
CA ARG A 591 -8.11 -21.89 53.65
C ARG A 591 -7.40 -23.18 54.02
#